data_AF-A0A7X3VJ69-F1
#
_entry.id   AF-A0A7X3VJ69-F1
#
_cell.length_a   1.000
_cell.length_b   1.000
_cell.length_c   1.000
_cell.angle_alpha   90.00
_cell.angle_beta   90.00
_cell.angle_gamma   90.00
#
_symmetry.space_group_name_H-M   'P 1'
#
loop_
_entity.id
_entity.type
_entity.pdbx_description
1 polymer ?
#
loop_
_entity_poly.entity_id
_entity_poly.type
_entity_poly.pdbx_seq_one_letter_code
_entity_poly.pdbx_strand_id
1 'polypeptide(L)'
;MFSGVSDIQVEGISQAVLEELESNWSQKPWHQEGARKADWILLDYVDFVVHVFLSERRAYYNLERLWAEAGQIELPELAMPLHVEEAQEESDPDGVLVFGEHGESTSEL
;
A
#
# COMPACT_ATOMS: atom_id res chain seq x y z
N MET A 1 0.70 -9.33 -13.57
CA MET A 1 1.56 -10.21 -12.72
C MET A 1 2.82 -9.43 -12.38
N PHE A 2 3.27 -9.50 -11.12
CA PHE A 2 4.48 -8.82 -10.64
C PHE A 2 5.53 -9.83 -10.17
N SER A 3 6.80 -9.43 -10.14
CA SER A 3 7.89 -10.26 -9.63
C SER A 3 8.90 -9.46 -8.84
N GLY A 4 9.35 -10.02 -7.70
CA GLY A 4 10.46 -9.52 -6.89
C GLY A 4 11.65 -10.48 -6.94
N VAL A 5 12.85 -9.99 -6.62
CA VAL A 5 14.07 -10.82 -6.54
C VAL A 5 14.34 -11.36 -5.13
N SER A 6 13.63 -10.85 -4.11
CA SER A 6 13.68 -11.34 -2.73
C SER A 6 12.28 -11.37 -2.13
N ASP A 7 12.13 -12.13 -1.03
CA ASP A 7 10.95 -12.14 -0.16
C ASP A 7 10.54 -10.74 0.30
N ILE A 8 11.49 -9.93 0.75
CA ILE A 8 11.24 -8.53 1.16
C ILE A 8 10.65 -7.71 0.01
N GLN A 9 11.13 -7.89 -1.21
CA GLN A 9 10.56 -7.18 -2.37
C GLN A 9 9.17 -7.68 -2.72
N VAL A 10 8.92 -8.99 -2.62
CA VAL A 10 7.59 -9.56 -2.87
C VAL A 10 6.58 -9.02 -1.86
N GLU A 11 6.94 -9.00 -0.57
CA GLU A 11 6.14 -8.41 0.49
C GLU A 11 5.92 -6.92 0.24
N GLY A 12 6.98 -6.16 -0.04
CA GLY A 12 6.90 -4.72 -0.31
C GLY A 12 6.01 -4.37 -1.51
N ILE A 13 6.12 -5.11 -2.62
CA ILE A 13 5.24 -4.93 -3.78
C ILE A 13 3.79 -5.23 -3.39
N SER A 14 3.54 -6.32 -2.65
CA SER A 14 2.18 -6.67 -2.24
C SER A 14 1.58 -5.61 -1.32
N GLN A 15 2.36 -5.05 -0.41
CA GLN A 15 1.93 -4.01 0.52
C GLN A 15 1.65 -2.70 -0.22
N ALA A 16 2.51 -2.31 -1.17
CA ALA A 16 2.30 -1.13 -1.99
C ALA A 16 1.00 -1.22 -2.79
N VAL A 17 0.69 -2.40 -3.35
CA VAL A 17 -0.59 -2.62 -4.05
C VAL A 17 -1.78 -2.49 -3.10
N LEU A 18 -1.69 -3.05 -1.90
CA LEU A 18 -2.76 -2.96 -0.89
C LEU A 18 -3.01 -1.51 -0.47
N GLU A 19 -1.93 -0.78 -0.14
CA GLU A 19 -1.99 0.60 0.30
C GLU A 19 -2.54 1.53 -0.77
N GLU A 20 -2.08 1.38 -2.01
CA GLU A 20 -2.52 2.17 -3.16
C GLU A 20 -4.01 1.94 -3.44
N LEU A 21 -4.46 0.67 -3.47
CA LEU A 21 -5.87 0.32 -3.71
C LEU A 21 -6.80 0.72 -2.56
N GLU A 22 -6.35 0.63 -1.31
CA GLU A 22 -7.11 1.05 -0.15
C GLU A 22 -7.23 2.59 -0.09
N SER A 23 -6.12 3.31 -0.27
CA SER A 23 -6.09 4.76 -0.09
C SER A 23 -6.81 5.52 -1.22
N ASN A 24 -6.57 5.14 -2.47
CA ASN A 24 -7.07 5.89 -3.63
C ASN A 24 -8.39 5.35 -4.18
N TRP A 25 -8.74 4.09 -3.92
CA TRP A 25 -9.97 3.48 -4.42
C TRP A 25 -10.85 2.86 -3.33
N SER A 26 -10.45 2.89 -2.05
CA SER A 26 -11.19 2.26 -0.94
C SER A 26 -11.47 0.77 -1.18
N GLN A 27 -10.57 0.08 -1.87
CA GLN A 27 -10.71 -1.34 -2.21
C GLN A 27 -9.80 -2.22 -1.36
N LYS A 28 -10.39 -3.27 -0.77
CA LYS A 28 -9.66 -4.31 -0.05
C LYS A 28 -9.77 -5.64 -0.79
N PRO A 29 -8.74 -6.49 -0.76
CA PRO A 29 -8.85 -7.81 -1.34
C PRO A 29 -9.94 -8.59 -0.61
N TRP A 30 -10.75 -9.32 -1.38
CA TRP A 30 -11.68 -10.31 -0.85
C TRP A 30 -10.94 -11.43 -0.12
N HIS A 31 -9.82 -11.86 -0.69
CA HIS A 31 -8.96 -12.88 -0.09
C HIS A 31 -7.49 -12.60 -0.32
N GLN A 32 -6.67 -12.95 0.66
CA GLN A 32 -5.21 -12.83 0.60
C GLN A 32 -4.57 -14.15 1.03
N GLU A 33 -3.68 -14.67 0.19
CA GLU A 33 -2.92 -15.90 0.45
C GLU A 33 -1.41 -15.67 0.33
N GLY A 34 -0.63 -16.49 1.04
CA GLY A 34 0.82 -16.58 0.86
C GLY A 34 1.67 -15.47 1.52
N ALA A 35 1.03 -14.45 2.11
CA ALA A 35 1.71 -13.30 2.74
C ALA A 35 2.83 -13.70 3.73
N ARG A 36 2.62 -14.74 4.54
CA ARG A 36 3.60 -15.18 5.56
C ARG A 36 4.92 -15.71 4.99
N LYS A 37 4.91 -16.23 3.75
CA LYS A 37 6.08 -16.85 3.13
C LYS A 37 6.74 -15.95 2.10
N ALA A 38 5.98 -15.03 1.50
CA ALA A 38 6.42 -14.10 0.45
C ALA A 38 7.10 -14.77 -0.78
N ASP A 39 6.94 -16.08 -0.96
CA ASP A 39 7.36 -16.80 -2.17
C ASP A 39 6.40 -16.55 -3.35
N TRP A 40 5.11 -16.46 -3.01
CA TRP A 40 3.99 -16.19 -3.91
C TRP A 40 2.85 -15.64 -3.06
N ILE A 41 2.49 -14.39 -3.33
CA ILE A 41 1.34 -13.72 -2.71
C ILE A 41 0.25 -13.59 -3.77
N LEU A 42 -0.98 -13.95 -3.38
CA LEU A 42 -2.18 -13.81 -4.19
C LEU A 42 -3.14 -12.86 -3.49
N LEU A 43 -3.54 -11.81 -4.22
CA LEU A 43 -4.57 -10.87 -3.79
C LEU A 43 -5.78 -11.01 -4.72
N ASP A 44 -6.88 -11.51 -4.19
CA ASP A 44 -8.12 -11.73 -4.93
C ASP A 44 -9.09 -10.57 -4.70
N TYR A 45 -9.51 -9.89 -5.76
CA TYR A 45 -10.48 -8.79 -5.73
C TYR A 45 -11.80 -9.17 -6.42
N VAL A 46 -12.05 -10.46 -6.70
CA VAL A 46 -13.22 -10.98 -7.44
C VAL A 46 -13.19 -10.60 -8.93
N ASP A 47 -13.11 -9.32 -9.25
CA ASP A 47 -13.07 -8.81 -10.62
C ASP A 47 -11.69 -9.00 -11.29
N PHE A 48 -10.63 -8.99 -10.48
CA PHE A 48 -9.26 -9.25 -10.91
C PHE A 48 -8.43 -9.89 -9.79
N VAL A 49 -7.30 -10.49 -10.17
CA VAL A 49 -6.39 -11.15 -9.22
C VAL A 49 -4.96 -10.65 -9.45
N VAL A 50 -4.33 -10.17 -8.39
CA VAL A 50 -2.92 -9.76 -8.41
C VAL A 50 -2.06 -10.90 -7.92
N HIS A 51 -1.17 -11.37 -8.80
CA HIS A 51 -0.14 -12.34 -8.45
C HIS A 51 1.21 -11.64 -8.30
N VAL A 52 1.82 -11.76 -7.13
CA VAL A 52 3.18 -11.27 -6.85
C VAL A 52 4.06 -12.46 -6.53
N PHE A 53 5.10 -12.67 -7.34
CA PHE A 53 5.96 -13.84 -7.24
C PHE A 53 7.39 -13.50 -6.84
N LEU A 54 8.04 -14.40 -6.12
CA LEU A 54 9.49 -14.50 -6.19
C LEU A 54 9.88 -14.97 -7.60
N SER A 55 10.85 -14.31 -8.23
CA SER A 55 11.20 -14.51 -9.64
C SER A 55 11.46 -16.00 -9.98
N GLU A 56 12.18 -16.71 -9.10
CA GLU A 56 12.44 -18.15 -9.26
C GLU A 56 11.16 -18.99 -9.20
N ARG A 57 10.20 -18.62 -8.34
CA ARG A 57 8.90 -19.32 -8.20
C ARG A 57 8.02 -19.11 -9.43
N ARG A 58 8.00 -17.90 -10.01
CA ARG A 58 7.25 -17.62 -11.25
C ARG A 58 7.72 -18.52 -12.39
N ALA A 59 9.04 -18.66 -12.54
CA ALA A 59 9.64 -19.52 -13.56
C ALA A 59 9.30 -21.01 -13.31
N TYR A 60 9.33 -21.45 -12.05
CA TYR A 60 9.00 -22.83 -11.69
C TYR A 60 7.54 -23.20 -12.00
N TYR A 61 6.58 -22.35 -11.59
CA TYR A 61 5.16 -22.62 -11.80
C TYR A 61 4.69 -22.33 -13.23
N ASN A 62 5.32 -21.37 -13.91
CA ASN A 62 5.09 -21.02 -15.31
C ASN A 62 3.60 -20.87 -15.68
N LEU A 63 2.83 -20.24 -14.79
CA LEU A 63 1.37 -20.10 -14.94
C LEU A 63 0.97 -19.27 -16.15
N GLU A 64 1.86 -18.44 -16.68
CA GLU A 64 1.65 -17.65 -17.90
C GLU A 64 1.22 -18.52 -19.10
N ARG A 65 1.68 -19.77 -19.14
CA ARG A 65 1.27 -20.72 -20.19
C ARG A 65 -0.22 -21.04 -20.15
N LEU A 66 -0.85 -21.03 -18.97
CA LEU A 66 -2.28 -21.26 -18.84
C LEU A 66 -3.11 -20.11 -19.41
N TRP A 67 -2.55 -18.90 -19.41
CA TRP A 67 -3.21 -17.67 -19.84
C TRP A 67 -2.70 -17.17 -21.19
N ALA A 68 -1.90 -17.96 -21.91
CA ALA A 68 -1.22 -17.52 -23.13
C ALA A 68 -2.18 -17.13 -24.27
N GLU A 69 -3.39 -17.70 -24.26
CA GLU A 69 -4.44 -17.41 -25.25
C GLU A 69 -5.39 -16.28 -24.81
N ALA A 70 -5.25 -15.76 -23.59
CA ALA A 70 -6.03 -14.62 -23.13
C ALA A 70 -5.53 -13.34 -23.81
N GLY A 71 -6.48 -12.49 -24.25
CA GLY A 71 -6.15 -11.19 -24.81
C GLY A 71 -5.40 -10.32 -23.79
N GLN A 72 -4.24 -9.79 -24.19
CA GLN A 72 -3.54 -8.79 -23.39
C GLN A 72 -4.22 -7.43 -23.61
N ILE A 73 -4.56 -6.78 -22.50
CA ILE A 73 -5.08 -5.42 -22.51
C ILE A 73 -3.88 -4.50 -22.30
N GLU A 74 -3.62 -3.62 -23.26
CA GLU A 74 -2.68 -2.52 -23.03
C GLU A 74 -3.33 -1.55 -22.03
N LEU A 75 -2.68 -1.38 -20.89
CA LEU A 75 -3.11 -0.40 -19.91
C LEU A 75 -2.77 0.99 -20.45
N PRO A 76 -3.69 1.97 -20.36
CA PRO A 76 -3.34 3.35 -20.68
C PRO A 76 -2.15 3.76 -19.81
N GLU A 77 -1.23 4.55 -20.36
CA GLU A 77 -0.11 5.10 -19.61
C GLU A 77 -0.68 5.88 -18.41
N LEU A 78 -0.65 5.26 -17.23
CA LEU A 78 -1.18 5.88 -16.03
C LEU A 78 -0.26 7.07 -15.75
N ALA A 79 -0.80 8.28 -15.91
CA ALA A 79 -0.23 9.45 -15.27
C ALA A 79 -0.36 9.19 -13.76
N MET A 80 0.62 8.51 -13.17
CA MET A 80 0.74 8.42 -11.73
C MET A 80 1.18 9.81 -11.26
N PRO A 81 0.30 10.63 -10.64
CA PRO A 81 0.84 11.62 -9.74
C PRO A 81 1.56 10.82 -8.66
N LEU A 82 2.89 10.91 -8.60
CA LEU A 82 3.59 10.55 -7.37
C LEU A 82 2.95 11.41 -6.29
N HIS A 83 2.12 10.82 -5.44
CA HIS A 83 1.66 11.47 -4.21
C HIS A 83 2.88 11.50 -3.29
N VAL A 84 3.82 12.40 -3.60
CA VAL A 84 4.68 12.95 -2.57
C VAL A 84 3.76 13.90 -1.83
N GLU A 85 3.09 13.40 -0.78
CA GLU A 85 2.66 14.30 0.28
C GLU A 85 3.94 14.99 0.75
N GLU A 86 4.17 16.21 0.26
CA GLU A 86 4.98 17.17 0.97
C GLU A 86 4.35 17.24 2.35
N ALA A 87 5.02 16.64 3.33
CA ALA A 87 4.66 16.82 4.73
C ALA A 87 4.48 18.32 4.91
N GLN A 88 3.24 18.74 5.13
CA GLN A 88 2.96 20.11 5.46
C GLN A 88 3.74 20.35 6.75
N GLU A 89 4.84 21.10 6.66
CA GLU A 89 5.41 21.73 7.83
C GLU A 89 4.25 22.54 8.42
N GLU A 90 3.68 22.04 9.51
CA GLU A 90 2.95 22.88 10.44
C GLU A 90 3.96 23.94 10.89
N SER A 91 3.98 25.05 10.16
CA SER A 91 4.54 26.29 10.66
C SER A 91 3.66 26.69 11.84
N ASP A 92 4.05 26.29 13.04
CA ASP A 92 3.60 26.93 14.26
C ASP A 92 3.92 28.42 14.14
N PRO A 93 2.94 29.31 13.93
CA PRO A 93 3.23 30.72 13.79
C PRO A 93 3.50 31.37 15.16
N ASP A 94 3.17 30.70 16.26
CA ASP A 94 3.19 31.28 17.59
C ASP A 94 3.78 30.31 18.60
N GLY A 95 5.12 30.21 18.60
CA GLY A 95 5.92 29.58 19.64
C GLY A 95 5.79 30.28 21.00
N VAL A 96 4.58 30.33 21.54
CA VAL A 96 4.24 30.84 22.87
C VAL A 96 3.60 29.70 23.65
N LEU A 97 4.42 29.07 24.50
CA LEU A 97 3.90 28.33 25.64
C LEU A 97 3.25 29.35 26.59
N VAL A 98 1.93 29.56 26.44
CA VAL A 98 1.15 30.29 27.45
C VAL A 98 0.98 29.35 28.65
N PHE A 99 1.92 29.45 29.60
CA PHE A 99 1.73 28.92 30.94
C PHE A 99 0.67 29.80 31.63
N GLY A 100 -0.59 29.35 31.62
CA GLY A 100 -1.64 29.96 32.42
C GLY A 100 -1.36 29.75 33.90
N GLU A 101 -0.90 30.80 34.57
CA GLU A 101 -0.73 30.85 36.02
C GLU A 101 -2.06 30.54 36.72
N HIS A 102 -2.05 29.61 37.68
CA HIS A 102 -3.12 29.44 38.66
C HIS A 102 -2.54 29.62 40.07
N GLY A 103 -2.59 30.86 40.51
CA GLY A 103 -2.63 31.34 41.90
C GLY A 103 -3.31 32.72 41.83
N GLU A 104 -4.24 33.13 42.68
CA GLU A 104 -4.54 32.76 44.06
C GLU A 104 -6.04 33.00 44.38
N SER A 105 -6.56 32.17 45.29
CA SER A 105 -7.51 32.43 46.38
C SER A 105 -8.18 33.83 46.53
N THR A 106 -9.52 33.84 46.64
CA THR A 106 -10.36 34.56 47.68
C THR A 106 -11.82 34.08 47.53
N SER A 107 -12.45 33.34 48.44
CA SER A 107 -13.16 33.74 49.68
C SER A 107 -14.41 34.64 49.48
N GLU A 108 -15.53 34.19 50.09
CA GLU A 108 -16.86 34.83 50.29
C GLU A 108 -17.80 34.82 49.05
N LEU A 109 -19.05 34.37 49.11
CA LEU A 109 -20.09 34.44 50.15
C LEU A 109 -20.90 33.14 50.30
#